data_AF-A0AA88XXM9-F1
#
_entry.id   AF-A0AA88XXM9-F1
#
_cell.length_a   1.000
_cell.length_b   1.000
_cell.length_c   1.000
_cell.angle_alpha   90.00
_cell.angle_beta   90.00
_cell.angle_gamma   90.00
#
_symmetry.space_group_name_H-M   'P 1'
#
loop_
_entity.id
_entity.type
_entity.pdbx_description
1 polymer ?
#
loop_
_entity_poly.entity_id
_entity_poly.type
_entity_poly.pdbx_seq_one_letter_code
_entity_poly.pdbx_strand_id
1 'polypeptide(L)' 'FRDLPFNNLPHQILTYVKDIEALVMRWRTTHVMMVHRMIGKKPGTGGSTGVDYLINTVNTYVLLFIRISKSEKNF' A
#
# COMPACT_ATOMS: atom_id res chain seq x y z
N PHE A 1 -19.52 -17.58 -11.09
CA PHE A 1 -19.59 -16.27 -11.79
C PHE A 1 -18.24 -15.73 -12.26
N ARG A 2 -17.09 -16.34 -11.93
CA ARG A 2 -15.73 -15.87 -12.33
C ARG A 2 -15.33 -16.18 -13.77
N ASP A 3 -15.91 -17.21 -14.37
CA ASP A 3 -15.44 -17.76 -15.64
C ASP A 3 -16.32 -17.34 -16.84
N LEU A 4 -17.18 -16.35 -16.65
CA LEU A 4 -18.10 -15.85 -17.69
C LEU A 4 -17.42 -14.73 -18.49
N PRO A 5 -17.37 -14.81 -19.84
CA PRO A 5 -16.55 -13.93 -20.69
C PRO A 5 -16.79 -12.42 -20.50
N PHE A 6 -17.99 -12.02 -20.05
CA PHE A 6 -18.35 -10.62 -19.80
C PHE A 6 -17.82 -10.07 -18.45
N ASN A 7 -17.62 -10.93 -17.45
CA ASN A 7 -17.13 -10.56 -16.11
C ASN A 7 -15.59 -10.48 -16.02
N ASN A 8 -14.90 -10.80 -17.13
CA ASN A 8 -13.45 -10.91 -17.16
C ASN A 8 -12.76 -9.56 -17.01
N LEU A 9 -13.32 -8.51 -17.60
CA LEU A 9 -12.66 -7.20 -17.68
C LEU A 9 -12.67 -6.46 -16.32
N PRO A 10 -13.80 -6.32 -15.59
CA PRO A 10 -13.78 -5.69 -14.28
C PRO A 10 -12.88 -6.43 -13.28
N HIS A 11 -12.86 -7.76 -13.35
CA HIS A 11 -12.02 -8.59 -12.48
C HIS A 11 -10.52 -8.45 -12.80
N GLN A 12 -10.16 -8.37 -14.07
CA GLN A 12 -8.78 -8.11 -14.50
C GLN A 12 -8.29 -6.74 -14.02
N ILE A 13 -9.09 -5.69 -14.19
CA ILE A 13 -8.76 -4.34 -13.70
C ILE A 13 -8.51 -4.39 -12.19
N LEU A 14 -9.39 -5.04 -11.43
CA LEU A 14 -9.23 -5.15 -9.98
C LEU A 14 -7.97 -5.94 -9.60
N THR A 15 -7.61 -6.97 -10.37
CA THR A 15 -6.36 -7.72 -10.18
C THR A 15 -5.15 -6.82 -10.40
N TYR A 16 -5.12 -6.06 -11.50
CA TYR A 16 -4.03 -5.13 -11.78
C TYR A 16 -3.92 -4.02 -10.72
N VAL A 17 -5.05 -3.51 -10.22
CA VAL A 17 -5.05 -2.52 -9.13
C VAL A 17 -4.41 -3.10 -7.87
N LYS A 18 -4.77 -4.34 -7.49
CA LYS A 18 -4.15 -5.03 -6.35
C LYS A 18 -2.65 -5.22 -6.52
N ASP A 19 -2.19 -5.56 -7.72
CA ASP A 19 -0.77 -5.73 -8.02
C ASP A 19 -0.01 -4.40 -7.89
N ILE A 20 -0.57 -3.31 -8.41
CA ILE A 20 0.00 -1.97 -8.27
C ILE A 20 0.06 -1.56 -6.80
N GLU A 21 -1.00 -1.80 -6.03
CA GLU A 21 -1.02 -1.51 -4.59
C GLU A 21 0.08 -2.28 -3.84
N ALA A 22 0.30 -3.56 -4.18
CA ALA A 22 1.38 -4.35 -3.60
C ALA A 22 2.77 -3.80 -3.94
N LEU A 23 2.97 -3.32 -5.17
CA LEU A 23 4.22 -2.67 -5.60
C LEU A 23 4.47 -1.36 -4.84
N VAL A 24 3.44 -0.51 -4.70
CA VAL A 24 3.52 0.74 -3.94
C VAL A 24 3.83 0.47 -2.47
N MET A 25 3.18 -0.52 -1.87
CA MET A 25 3.40 -0.91 -0.48
C MET A 25 4.84 -1.40 -0.24
N ARG A 26 5.37 -2.22 -1.17
CA ARG A 26 6.78 -2.64 -1.14
C ARG A 26 7.71 -1.42 -1.21
N TRP A 27 7.48 -0.51 -2.15
CA TRP A 27 8.28 0.70 -2.28
C TRP A 27 8.27 1.56 -1.01
N ARG A 28 7.11 1.81 -0.40
CA ARG A 28 7.02 2.60 0.84
C ARG A 28 7.79 1.95 1.99
N THR A 29 7.72 0.62 2.09
CA THR A 29 8.42 -0.14 3.14
C THR A 29 9.93 -0.09 2.95
N THR A 30 10.42 -0.30 1.73
CA THR A 30 11.87 -0.20 1.44
C THR A 30 12.39 1.22 1.60
N HIS A 31 11.59 2.22 1.25
CA HIS A 31 11.89 3.62 1.46
C HIS A 31 12.05 3.95 2.96
N VAL A 32 11.14 3.50 3.82
CA VAL A 32 11.26 3.67 5.28
C VAL A 32 12.57 3.08 5.79
N MET A 33 12.90 1.85 5.37
CA MET A 33 14.14 1.19 5.79
C MET A 33 15.39 1.96 5.34
N MET A 34 15.38 2.48 4.11
CA MET A 34 16.48 3.29 3.58
C MET A 34 16.63 4.59 4.38
N VAL A 35 15.54 5.34 4.59
CA VAL A 35 15.56 6.59 5.35
C VAL A 35 16.03 6.34 6.80
N HIS A 36 15.56 5.27 7.44
CA HIS A 36 16.01 4.91 8.78
C HIS A 36 17.52 4.67 8.86
N ARG A 37 18.11 4.03 7.85
CA ARG A 37 19.58 3.87 7.78
C ARG A 37 20.31 5.19 7.54
N MET A 38 19.73 6.12 6.79
CA MET A 38 20.37 7.39 6.44
C MET A 38 20.32 8.41 7.58
N ILE A 39 19.18 8.56 8.25
CA ILE A 39 18.96 9.66 9.22
C ILE A 39 18.62 9.16 10.64
N GLY A 40 18.43 7.86 10.85
CA GLY A 40 18.07 7.31 12.15
C GLY A 40 16.72 7.84 12.64
N LYS A 41 16.73 8.45 13.84
CA LYS A 41 15.55 9.09 14.46
C LYS A 41 15.51 10.61 14.28
N LYS A 42 16.35 11.17 13.41
CA LYS A 42 16.36 12.62 13.18
C LYS A 42 15.08 13.05 12.46
N PRO A 43 14.56 14.26 12.75
CA PRO A 43 13.49 14.86 11.97
C PRO A 43 13.85 14.98 10.48
N GLY A 44 12.85 14.86 9.62
CA GLY A 44 13.02 15.03 8.19
C GLY A 44 13.21 16.51 7.83
N THR A 45 13.97 16.78 6.77
CA THR A 45 14.21 18.15 6.27
C THR A 45 12.92 18.84 5.79
N GLY A 46 11.88 18.07 5.47
CA GLY A 46 10.54 18.58 5.14
C GLY A 46 9.67 18.93 6.36
N GLY A 47 10.23 18.97 7.57
CA GLY A 47 9.49 19.31 8.80
C GLY A 47 8.68 18.16 9.40
N SER A 48 8.77 16.95 8.83
CA SER A 48 8.16 15.76 9.42
C SER A 48 9.03 15.16 10.53
N THR A 49 8.45 14.26 11.33
CA THR A 49 9.20 13.46 12.32
C THR A 49 10.15 12.43 11.68
N GLY A 50 10.34 12.46 10.35
CA GLY A 50 11.24 11.57 9.63
C GLY A 50 10.66 10.17 9.51
N VAL A 51 11.37 9.18 10.05
CA VAL A 51 11.01 7.75 9.94
C VAL A 51 9.63 7.46 10.54
N ASP A 52 9.29 8.06 11.67
CA ASP A 52 8.02 7.78 12.37
C ASP A 52 6.81 8.20 11.52
N TYR A 53 6.90 9.35 10.85
CA TYR A 53 5.90 9.79 9.88
C TYR A 53 5.74 8.79 8.73
N LEU A 54 6.85 8.28 8.19
CA LEU A 54 6.83 7.32 7.09
C LEU A 54 6.23 5.97 7.52
N ILE A 55 6.54 5.49 8.73
CA ILE A 55 5.94 4.27 9.30
C ILE A 55 4.42 4.43 9.45
N ASN A 56 3.97 5.55 10.02
CA ASN A 56 2.54 5.81 10.19
C ASN A 56 1.80 5.84 8.84
N THR A 57 2.44 6.43 7.83
CA THR A 57 1.93 6.46 6.47
C THR A 57 1.74 5.04 5.93
N VAL A 58 2.76 4.18 6.07
CA VAL A 58 2.69 2.77 5.65
C VAL A 58 1.55 2.01 6.34
N ASN A 59 1.42 2.14 7.67
CA ASN A 59 0.38 1.46 8.44
C ASN A 59 -1.03 1.88 8.02
N THR A 60 -1.22 3.16 7.72
CA THR A 60 -2.51 3.70 7.27
C THR A 60 -2.94 3.04 5.94
N TYR A 61 -2.02 2.92 4.98
CA TYR A 61 -2.33 2.30 3.68
C TYR A 61 -2.58 0.80 3.77
N VAL A 62 -1.90 0.08 4.68
CA VAL A 62 -2.18 -1.36 4.93
C VAL A 62 -3.62 -1.57 5.41
N LEU A 63 -4.10 -0.71 6.32
CA LEU A 63 -5.46 -0.82 6.84
C LEU A 63 -6.51 -0.56 5.76
N LEU A 64 -6.27 0.39 4.85
CA LEU A 64 -7.15 0.65 3.71
C LEU A 64 -7.20 -0.54 2.75
N PHE A 65 -6.06 -1.14 2.41
CA PHE A 65 -6.00 -2.32 1.56
C PHE A 65 -6.79 -3.50 2.15
N ILE A 66 -6.59 -3.79 3.45
CA ILE A 66 -7.33 -4.85 4.15
C ILE A 66 -8.83 -4.55 4.14
N ARG A 67 -9.23 -3.27 4.27
CA ARG A 67 -10.63 -2.86 4.25
C ARG A 67 -11.28 -3.09 2.89
N ILE A 68 -10.61 -2.71 1.80
CA ILE A 68 -11.08 -2.95 0.42
C ILE A 68 -11.18 -4.46 0.16
N SER A 69 -10.14 -5.22 0.52
CA SER A 69 -10.12 -6.68 0.34
C SER A 69 -11.22 -7.40 1.12
N LYS A 70 -11.54 -6.94 2.34
CA LYS A 70 -12.66 -7.49 3.12
C LYS A 70 -14.03 -7.09 2.57
N SER A 71 -14.17 -5.88 2.03
CA SER A 71 -15.42 -5.42 1.41
C SER A 71 -15.82 -6.29 0.21
N GLU A 72 -14.84 -6.74 -0.58
CA GLU A 72 -15.05 -7.57 -1.77
C GLU A 72 -15.50 -9.01 -1.44
N LYS A 73 -15.11 -9.56 -0.28
CA LYS A 73 -15.53 -10.91 0.14
C LYS A 73 -16.96 -10.99 0.68
N ASN A 74 -17.60 -9.84 0.92
CA ASN A 74 -18.98 -9.76 1.40
C ASN A 74 -20.00 -9.55 0.26
N PHE A 75 -19.54 -9.66 -1.00
CA PHE A 75 -20.35 -9.68 -2.22
C PHE A 75 -20.18 -11.04 -2.90
#